data_AF-A0A7V1FXT0-F1
#
_entry.id   AF-A0A7V1FXT0-F1
#
_cell.length_a   1.000
_cell.length_b   1.000
_cell.length_c   1.000
_cell.angle_alpha   90.00
_cell.angle_beta   90.00
_cell.angle_gamma   90.00
#
_symmetry.space_group_name_H-M   'P 1'
#
loop_
_entity.id
_entity.type
_entity.pdbx_description
1 polymer ?
#
loop_
_entity_poly.entity_id
_entity_poly.type
_entity_poly.pdbx_seq_one_letter_code
_entity_poly.pdbx_strand_id
1 'polypeptide(L)'
;MQGNEVYTAFEILLEEIEVVANQLHEKGVQAFNSGDYHTARRAIEEAARLSEFREKVRALQKEWSSLLAGKPLRLKKKSRKAQSRLLRGLRTPEDAFRRPILEALVELGGSASVGQVLDLVERKMQGKLTQYDLEPLPSSPHCLRWRNTAQWCRNTLVREGLMKRDSPHGIWEISDLGRKALQDEG
;
A
#
# COMPACT_ATOMS: atom_id res chain seq x y z
N MET A 1 11.09 -12.08 -13.09
CA MET A 1 10.59 -10.82 -12.51
C MET A 1 9.54 -11.00 -11.39
N GLN A 2 9.13 -12.23 -11.02
CA GLN A 2 8.14 -12.48 -9.94
C GLN A 2 8.63 -12.14 -8.52
N GLY A 3 9.95 -12.08 -8.30
CA GLY A 3 10.49 -11.81 -6.97
C GLY A 3 10.22 -10.42 -6.43
N ASN A 4 10.14 -9.43 -7.32
CA ASN A 4 9.94 -8.03 -6.96
C ASN A 4 8.45 -7.73 -6.61
N GLU A 5 7.51 -8.40 -7.28
CA GLU A 5 6.07 -8.29 -6.97
C GLU A 5 5.78 -8.82 -5.56
N VAL A 6 6.30 -9.98 -5.19
CA VAL A 6 6.08 -10.54 -3.85
C VAL A 6 6.78 -9.71 -2.77
N TYR A 7 8.00 -9.22 -3.03
CA TYR A 7 8.67 -8.29 -2.12
C TYR A 7 7.87 -7.00 -1.91
N THR A 8 7.26 -6.46 -2.96
CA THR A 8 6.38 -5.28 -2.88
C THR A 8 5.10 -5.58 -2.08
N ALA A 9 4.51 -6.77 -2.25
CA ALA A 9 3.35 -7.17 -1.45
C ALA A 9 3.67 -7.26 0.04
N PHE A 10 4.89 -7.66 0.40
CA PHE A 10 5.38 -7.61 1.78
C PHE A 10 5.54 -6.18 2.29
N GLU A 11 6.07 -5.25 1.48
CA GLU A 11 6.16 -3.83 1.86
C GLU A 11 4.77 -3.22 2.12
N ILE A 12 3.81 -3.47 1.23
CA ILE A 12 2.40 -3.03 1.40
C ILE A 12 1.82 -3.62 2.69
N LEU A 13 1.99 -4.92 2.92
CA LEU A 13 1.51 -5.57 4.15
C LEU A 13 2.14 -4.97 5.40
N LEU A 14 3.43 -4.65 5.37
CA LEU A 14 4.14 -4.04 6.50
C LEU A 14 3.64 -2.61 6.76
N GLU A 15 3.37 -1.83 5.72
CA GLU A 15 2.79 -0.49 5.83
C GLU A 15 1.39 -0.52 6.47
N GLU A 16 0.52 -1.44 6.04
CA GLU A 16 -0.81 -1.61 6.64
C GLU A 16 -0.75 -2.03 8.12
N ILE A 17 0.21 -2.89 8.49
CA ILE A 17 0.44 -3.26 9.90
C ILE A 17 0.84 -2.02 10.72
N GLU A 18 1.65 -1.12 10.15
CA GLU A 18 2.08 0.11 10.83
C GLU A 18 0.93 1.11 11.00
N VAL A 19 0.01 1.21 10.05
CA VAL A 19 -1.23 2.01 10.20
C VAL A 19 -2.06 1.52 11.40
N VAL A 20 -2.25 0.20 11.52
CA VAL A 20 -2.97 -0.39 12.66
C VAL A 20 -2.24 -0.13 13.99
N ALA A 21 -0.90 -0.19 13.98
CA ALA A 21 -0.10 0.11 15.16
C ALA A 21 -0.26 1.56 15.64
N ASN A 22 -0.29 2.52 14.72
CA ASN A 22 -0.48 3.94 15.05
C ASN A 22 -1.86 4.21 15.66
N GLN A 23 -2.92 3.61 15.12
CA GLN A 23 -4.27 3.73 15.69
C GLN A 23 -4.37 3.17 17.11
N LEU A 24 -3.68 2.05 17.35
CA LEU A 24 -3.62 1.44 18.68
C LEU A 24 -2.83 2.31 19.67
N HIS A 25 -1.76 2.96 19.20
CA HIS A 25 -0.98 3.92 19.97
C HIS A 25 -1.83 5.13 20.38
N GLU A 26 -2.58 5.73 19.45
CA GLU A 26 -3.49 6.84 19.74
C GLU A 26 -4.54 6.48 20.79
N LYS A 27 -5.15 5.29 20.68
CA LYS A 27 -6.10 4.77 21.69
C LYS A 27 -5.45 4.59 23.05
N GLY A 28 -4.22 4.08 23.10
CA GLY A 28 -3.44 3.93 24.33
C GLY A 28 -3.14 5.29 24.99
N VAL A 29 -2.72 6.28 24.21
CA VAL A 29 -2.46 7.65 24.68
C VAL A 29 -3.74 8.29 25.23
N GLN A 30 -4.87 8.17 24.52
CA GLN A 30 -6.15 8.68 25.00
C GLN A 30 -6.59 8.01 26.31
N ALA A 31 -6.48 6.69 26.41
CA ALA A 31 -6.83 5.95 27.63
C ALA A 31 -5.95 6.36 28.82
N PHE A 32 -4.66 6.56 28.59
CA PHE A 32 -3.72 7.04 29.60
C PHE A 32 -4.08 8.44 30.09
N ASN A 33 -4.36 9.38 29.17
CA ASN A 33 -4.77 10.75 29.50
C ASN A 33 -6.11 10.79 30.25
N SER A 34 -6.99 9.82 30.01
CA SER A 34 -8.31 9.70 30.65
C SER A 34 -8.26 9.02 32.03
N GLY A 35 -7.09 8.53 32.46
CA GLY A 35 -6.95 7.73 33.68
C GLY A 35 -7.51 6.31 33.58
N ASP A 36 -7.89 5.85 32.39
CA ASP A 36 -8.33 4.47 32.15
C ASP A 36 -7.12 3.55 31.93
N TYR A 37 -6.47 3.22 33.04
CA TYR A 37 -5.28 2.36 33.04
C TYR A 37 -5.56 0.94 32.56
N HIS A 38 -6.80 0.46 32.63
CA HIS A 38 -7.16 -0.88 32.14
C HIS A 38 -7.14 -0.92 30.60
N THR A 39 -7.75 0.07 29.96
CA THR A 39 -7.71 0.20 28.49
C THR A 39 -6.30 0.53 28.00
N ALA A 40 -5.56 1.38 28.71
CA ALA A 40 -4.16 1.66 28.37
C ALA A 40 -3.28 0.40 28.41
N ARG A 41 -3.45 -0.44 29.44
CA ARG A 41 -2.71 -1.71 29.56
C ARG A 41 -3.03 -2.68 28.43
N ARG A 42 -4.30 -2.80 28.05
CA ARG A 42 -4.71 -3.61 26.89
C ARG A 42 -4.10 -3.11 25.58
N ALA A 43 -4.09 -1.79 25.36
CA ALA A 43 -3.49 -1.20 24.17
C ALA A 43 -1.98 -1.50 24.07
N ILE A 44 -1.25 -1.48 25.19
CA ILE A 44 0.17 -1.85 25.25
C ILE A 44 0.37 -3.33 24.90
N GLU A 45 -0.44 -4.23 25.47
CA GLU A 45 -0.33 -5.67 25.18
C GLU A 45 -0.64 -5.99 23.71
N GLU A 46 -1.67 -5.36 23.15
CA GLU A 46 -2.02 -5.49 21.74
C GLU A 46 -0.91 -4.92 20.83
N ALA A 47 -0.27 -3.81 21.23
CA ALA A 47 0.82 -3.18 20.46
C ALA A 47 2.08 -4.06 20.46
N ALA A 48 2.38 -4.68 21.60
CA ALA A 48 3.49 -5.64 21.71
C ALA A 48 3.29 -6.85 20.78
N ARG A 49 2.07 -7.43 20.78
CA ARG A 49 1.74 -8.55 19.88
C ARG A 49 1.84 -8.15 18.40
N LEU A 50 1.39 -6.95 18.06
CA LEU A 50 1.46 -6.45 16.70
C LEU A 50 2.91 -6.21 16.24
N SER A 51 3.76 -5.71 17.14
CA SER A 51 5.19 -5.56 16.88
C SER A 51 5.87 -6.90 16.62
N GLU A 52 5.60 -7.93 17.43
CA GLU A 52 6.13 -9.28 17.19
C GLU A 52 5.68 -9.84 15.85
N PHE A 53 4.41 -9.65 15.49
CA PHE A 53 3.90 -10.08 14.20
C PHE A 53 4.59 -9.35 13.04
N ARG A 54 4.79 -8.02 13.16
CA ARG A 54 5.54 -7.22 12.18
C ARG A 54 6.94 -7.75 11.96
N GLU A 55 7.66 -8.11 13.02
CA GLU A 55 9.01 -8.69 12.90
C GLU A 55 9.00 -10.05 12.20
N LYS A 56 7.99 -10.90 12.43
CA LYS A 56 7.82 -12.16 11.68
C LYS A 56 7.59 -11.91 10.19
N VAL A 57 6.78 -10.90 9.84
CA VAL A 57 6.55 -10.53 8.43
C VAL A 57 7.83 -9.99 7.78
N ARG A 58 8.60 -9.15 8.49
CA ARG A 58 9.93 -8.68 8.02
C ARG A 58 10.92 -9.84 7.85
N ALA A 59 10.90 -10.82 8.75
CA ALA A 59 11.75 -12.01 8.63
C ALA A 59 11.38 -12.83 7.38
N LEU A 60 10.09 -13.06 7.13
CA LEU A 60 9.61 -13.76 5.93
C LEU A 60 9.96 -13.02 4.64
N GLN A 61 9.89 -11.69 4.64
CA GLN A 61 10.30 -10.87 3.52
C GLN A 61 11.82 -11.03 3.22
N LYS A 62 12.66 -11.02 4.26
CA LYS A 62 14.10 -11.25 4.12
C LYS A 62 14.40 -12.66 3.61
N GLU A 63 13.72 -13.66 4.17
CA GLU A 63 13.81 -15.06 3.73
C GLU A 63 13.43 -15.17 2.25
N TRP A 64 12.30 -14.60 1.85
CA TRP A 64 11.87 -14.55 0.46
C TRP A 64 12.90 -13.91 -0.47
N SER A 65 13.50 -12.79 -0.04
CA SER A 65 14.55 -12.10 -0.80
C SER A 65 15.80 -12.97 -0.95
N SER A 66 16.18 -13.71 0.09
CA SER A 66 17.32 -14.63 0.07
C SER A 66 17.09 -15.85 -0.85
N LEU A 67 15.86 -16.37 -0.90
CA LEU A 67 15.47 -17.48 -1.79
C LEU A 67 15.61 -17.10 -3.28
N LEU A 68 15.45 -15.82 -3.62
CA LEU A 68 15.59 -15.30 -4.98
C LEU A 68 17.02 -14.90 -5.34
N ALA A 69 17.86 -14.62 -4.35
CA ALA A 69 19.28 -14.35 -4.55
C ALA A 69 20.09 -15.63 -4.83
N GLY A 70 19.54 -16.80 -4.53
CA GLY A 70 20.19 -18.11 -4.71
C GLY A 70 19.86 -18.82 -6.02
N LYS A 71 20.72 -18.62 -7.04
CA LYS A 71 20.92 -19.36 -8.33
C LYS A 71 20.24 -18.79 -9.60
N PRO A 72 21.00 -18.62 -10.71
CA PRO A 72 20.43 -18.35 -12.02
C PRO A 72 19.97 -19.66 -12.64
N LEU A 73 18.67 -19.97 -12.57
CA LEU A 73 18.12 -21.12 -13.25
C LEU A 73 17.18 -20.67 -14.36
N ARG A 74 17.69 -20.76 -15.60
CA ARG A 74 16.89 -20.88 -16.84
C ARG A 74 15.79 -21.90 -16.60
N LEU A 75 14.53 -21.46 -16.54
CA LEU A 75 13.40 -22.37 -16.42
C LEU A 75 12.35 -22.09 -17.51
N LYS A 76 12.19 -23.09 -18.38
CA LYS A 76 11.13 -23.19 -19.38
C LYS A 76 9.76 -23.04 -18.72
N LYS A 77 8.89 -22.22 -19.31
CA LYS A 77 7.49 -22.00 -18.91
C LYS A 77 6.76 -23.34 -18.75
N LYS A 78 6.28 -23.64 -17.55
CA LYS A 78 5.12 -24.53 -17.33
C LYS A 78 4.04 -23.73 -16.62
N SER A 79 2.91 -23.55 -17.28
CA SER A 79 1.73 -22.92 -16.71
C SER A 79 1.19 -23.81 -15.58
N ARG A 80 0.98 -23.22 -14.41
CA ARG A 80 0.12 -23.80 -13.38
C ARG A 80 -1.20 -23.02 -13.40
N LYS A 81 -2.30 -23.77 -13.57
CA LYS A 81 -3.68 -23.27 -13.54
C LYS A 81 -3.91 -22.60 -12.19
N ALA A 82 -3.87 -21.27 -12.18
CA ALA A 82 -4.36 -20.47 -11.06
C ALA A 82 -5.88 -20.61 -11.00
N GLN A 83 -6.43 -20.84 -9.81
CA GLN A 83 -7.85 -20.63 -9.52
C GLN A 83 -8.29 -19.31 -10.16
N SER A 84 -9.44 -19.35 -10.86
CA SER A 84 -9.84 -18.37 -11.85
C SER A 84 -9.55 -16.94 -11.41
N ARG A 85 -8.49 -16.35 -11.98
CA ARG A 85 -8.31 -14.91 -11.99
C ARG A 85 -9.60 -14.33 -12.58
N LEU A 86 -10.22 -13.37 -11.90
CA LEU A 86 -11.28 -12.53 -12.48
C LEU A 86 -10.85 -12.15 -13.90
N LEU A 87 -11.77 -12.25 -14.86
CA LEU A 87 -11.48 -11.96 -16.27
C LEU A 87 -10.82 -10.57 -16.37
N ARG A 88 -9.73 -10.49 -17.16
CA ARG A 88 -9.03 -9.23 -17.41
C ARG A 88 -10.04 -8.21 -17.96
N GLY A 89 -10.10 -7.02 -17.37
CA GLY A 89 -11.00 -5.93 -17.79
C GLY A 89 -12.17 -5.62 -16.86
N LEU A 90 -12.39 -6.40 -15.80
CA LEU A 90 -13.47 -6.13 -14.82
C LEU A 90 -13.11 -5.04 -13.79
N ARG A 91 -11.82 -4.78 -13.59
CA ARG A 91 -11.30 -3.79 -12.64
C ARG A 91 -10.64 -2.64 -13.37
N THR A 92 -10.72 -1.46 -12.78
CA THR A 92 -10.00 -0.27 -13.22
C THR A 92 -8.51 -0.61 -13.29
N PRO A 93 -7.86 -0.41 -14.44
CA PRO A 93 -6.45 -0.73 -14.61
C PRO A 93 -5.61 0.17 -13.72
N GLU A 94 -4.46 -0.33 -13.26
CA GLU A 94 -3.48 0.42 -12.46
C GLU A 94 -3.12 1.77 -13.11
N ASP A 95 -2.97 1.78 -14.44
CA ASP A 95 -2.61 2.94 -15.23
C ASP A 95 -3.59 4.12 -15.06
N ALA A 96 -4.89 3.81 -14.88
CA ALA A 96 -5.91 4.83 -14.66
C ALA A 96 -5.76 5.58 -13.32
N PHE A 97 -4.99 5.02 -12.37
CA PHE A 97 -4.73 5.67 -11.08
C PHE A 97 -3.52 6.61 -11.11
N ARG A 98 -2.68 6.58 -12.17
CA ARG A 98 -1.43 7.35 -12.23
C ARG A 98 -1.68 8.85 -12.09
N ARG A 99 -2.47 9.41 -12.99
CA ARG A 99 -2.82 10.83 -12.99
C ARG A 99 -3.55 11.26 -11.71
N PRO A 100 -4.61 10.57 -11.24
CA PRO A 100 -5.27 10.89 -9.98
C PRO A 100 -4.34 10.93 -8.77
N ILE A 101 -3.36 10.01 -8.66
CA ILE A 101 -2.40 9.99 -7.55
C ILE A 101 -1.49 11.22 -7.60
N LEU A 102 -0.92 11.52 -8.77
CA LEU A 102 -0.03 12.67 -8.93
C LEU A 102 -0.79 13.98 -8.69
N GLU A 103 -2.00 14.13 -9.23
CA GLU A 103 -2.85 15.31 -8.99
C GLU A 103 -3.18 15.46 -7.51
N ALA A 104 -3.56 14.38 -6.83
CA ALA A 104 -3.86 14.40 -5.41
C ALA A 104 -2.65 14.85 -4.58
N LEU A 105 -1.44 14.39 -4.91
CA LEU A 105 -0.22 14.84 -4.26
C LEU A 105 0.05 16.32 -4.50
N VAL A 106 -0.13 16.82 -5.72
CA VAL A 106 0.03 18.26 -6.02
C VAL A 106 -0.96 19.09 -5.22
N GLU A 107 -2.24 18.71 -5.19
CA GLU A 107 -3.30 19.39 -4.43
C GLU A 107 -3.05 19.39 -2.92
N LEU A 108 -2.45 18.32 -2.40
CA LEU A 108 -2.08 18.21 -0.98
C LEU A 108 -0.74 18.88 -0.64
N GLY A 109 -0.19 19.71 -1.53
CA GLY A 109 1.04 20.47 -1.29
C GLY A 109 2.34 19.73 -1.63
N GLY A 110 2.25 18.57 -2.27
CA GLY A 110 3.37 17.77 -2.77
C GLY A 110 3.72 16.56 -1.94
N SER A 111 3.33 16.53 -0.67
CA SER A 111 3.63 15.45 0.27
C SER A 111 2.47 15.28 1.25
N ALA A 112 1.97 14.07 1.42
CA ALA A 112 0.84 13.80 2.32
C ALA A 112 0.81 12.34 2.78
N SER A 113 0.02 12.09 3.83
CA SER A 113 -0.20 10.71 4.29
C SER A 113 -0.93 9.87 3.24
N VAL A 114 -0.60 8.58 3.19
CA VAL A 114 -1.23 7.64 2.24
C VAL A 114 -2.76 7.69 2.33
N GLY A 115 -3.30 7.73 3.55
CA GLY A 115 -4.74 7.85 3.78
C GLY A 115 -5.35 9.08 3.10
N GLN A 116 -4.77 10.26 3.31
CA GLN A 116 -5.24 11.51 2.69
C GLN A 116 -5.15 11.47 1.16
N VAL A 117 -4.07 10.91 0.61
CA VAL A 117 -3.90 10.78 -0.83
C VAL A 117 -4.95 9.84 -1.40
N LEU A 118 -5.15 8.67 -0.78
CA LEU A 118 -6.16 7.70 -1.22
C LEU A 118 -7.57 8.30 -1.14
N ASP A 119 -7.94 8.98 -0.08
CA ASP A 119 -9.28 9.59 0.04
C ASP A 119 -9.54 10.65 -1.05
N LEU A 120 -8.50 11.41 -1.47
CA LEU A 120 -8.62 12.35 -2.58
C LEU A 120 -8.65 11.64 -3.94
N VAL A 121 -7.87 10.57 -4.12
CA VAL A 121 -7.90 9.72 -5.32
C VAL A 121 -9.28 9.07 -5.48
N GLU A 122 -9.91 8.62 -4.40
CA GLU A 122 -11.25 8.06 -4.41
C GLU A 122 -12.27 9.05 -4.98
N ARG A 123 -12.23 10.30 -4.51
CA ARG A 123 -13.07 11.38 -5.02
C ARG A 123 -12.81 11.67 -6.51
N LYS A 124 -11.54 11.71 -6.93
CA LYS A 124 -11.16 11.93 -8.34
C LYS A 124 -11.54 10.78 -9.27
N MET A 125 -11.60 9.56 -8.73
CA MET A 125 -11.94 8.35 -9.46
C MET A 125 -13.43 7.99 -9.35
N GLN A 126 -14.23 8.82 -8.68
CA GLN A 126 -15.67 8.62 -8.58
C GLN A 126 -16.30 8.54 -9.98
N GLY A 127 -17.05 7.46 -10.24
CA GLY A 127 -17.61 7.16 -11.56
C GLY A 127 -16.67 6.43 -12.54
N LYS A 128 -15.38 6.28 -12.21
CA LYS A 128 -14.41 5.45 -12.97
C LYS A 128 -14.11 4.11 -12.31
N LEU A 129 -14.28 4.02 -10.99
CA LEU A 129 -14.16 2.77 -10.22
C LEU A 129 -15.31 1.84 -10.58
N THR A 130 -15.01 0.57 -10.84
CA THR A 130 -16.05 -0.43 -11.09
C THR A 130 -16.61 -0.98 -9.77
N GLN A 131 -17.73 -1.70 -9.84
CA GLN A 131 -18.27 -2.39 -8.66
C GLN A 131 -17.24 -3.34 -8.00
N TYR A 132 -16.37 -3.95 -8.80
CA TYR A 132 -15.32 -4.87 -8.33
C TYR A 132 -14.18 -4.15 -7.60
N ASP A 133 -14.01 -2.86 -7.86
CA ASP A 133 -13.00 -2.03 -7.21
C ASP A 133 -13.49 -1.55 -5.84
N LEU A 134 -14.81 -1.37 -5.70
CA LEU A 134 -15.51 -1.06 -4.46
C LEU A 134 -15.85 -2.31 -3.63
N GLU A 135 -15.53 -3.50 -4.11
CA GLU A 135 -15.65 -4.70 -3.30
C GLU A 135 -14.57 -4.74 -2.21
N PRO A 136 -14.92 -5.16 -0.99
CA PRO A 136 -13.94 -5.40 0.05
C PRO A 136 -13.04 -6.58 -0.31
N LEU A 137 -11.83 -6.58 0.25
CA LEU A 137 -10.93 -7.72 0.13
C LEU A 137 -11.43 -8.89 0.98
N PRO A 138 -11.40 -10.14 0.47
CA PRO A 138 -11.76 -11.32 1.27
C PRO A 138 -10.93 -11.46 2.56
N SER A 139 -9.71 -10.93 2.56
CA SER A 139 -8.79 -10.91 3.69
C SER A 139 -8.94 -9.70 4.61
N SER A 140 -9.59 -8.62 4.16
CA SER A 140 -9.83 -7.41 4.96
C SER A 140 -11.13 -6.74 4.50
N PRO A 141 -12.25 -7.02 5.19
CA PRO A 141 -13.57 -6.49 4.83
C PRO A 141 -13.68 -4.95 4.84
N HIS A 142 -12.74 -4.27 5.50
CA HIS A 142 -12.71 -2.81 5.59
C HIS A 142 -11.82 -2.15 4.52
N CYS A 143 -11.07 -2.94 3.75
CA CYS A 143 -10.18 -2.45 2.70
C CYS A 143 -10.76 -2.72 1.32
N LEU A 144 -11.05 -1.66 0.57
CA LEU A 144 -11.54 -1.76 -0.80
C LEU A 144 -10.41 -2.18 -1.74
N ARG A 145 -10.71 -3.06 -2.70
CA ARG A 145 -9.74 -3.61 -3.66
C ARG A 145 -8.97 -2.53 -4.43
N TRP A 146 -9.61 -1.40 -4.74
CA TRP A 146 -9.00 -0.30 -5.49
C TRP A 146 -7.87 0.38 -4.73
N ARG A 147 -7.95 0.48 -3.39
CA ARG A 147 -6.89 1.09 -2.56
C ARG A 147 -5.57 0.32 -2.75
N ASN A 148 -5.65 -1.00 -2.78
CA ASN A 148 -4.50 -1.85 -3.08
C ASN A 148 -3.95 -1.56 -4.51
N THR A 149 -4.82 -1.47 -5.52
CA THR A 149 -4.39 -1.10 -6.89
C THR A 149 -3.69 0.25 -6.95
N ALA A 150 -4.18 1.25 -6.21
CA ALA A 150 -3.56 2.57 -6.14
C ALA A 150 -2.17 2.51 -5.47
N GLN A 151 -1.99 1.67 -4.44
CA GLN A 151 -0.67 1.44 -3.83
C GLN A 151 0.31 0.75 -4.81
N TRP A 152 -0.17 -0.20 -5.63
CA TRP A 152 0.64 -0.77 -6.73
C TRP A 152 1.06 0.30 -7.74
N CYS A 153 0.10 1.15 -8.14
CA CYS A 153 0.35 2.27 -9.04
C CYS A 153 1.44 3.20 -8.48
N ARG A 154 1.38 3.54 -7.19
CA ARG A 154 2.44 4.32 -6.52
C ARG A 154 3.80 3.67 -6.64
N ASN A 155 3.93 2.36 -6.44
CA ASN A 155 5.23 1.69 -6.60
C ASN A 155 5.77 1.82 -8.04
N THR A 156 4.89 1.69 -9.04
CA THR A 156 5.26 1.93 -10.44
C THR A 156 5.73 3.37 -10.65
N LEU A 157 5.00 4.37 -10.14
CA LEU A 157 5.37 5.79 -10.22
C LEU A 157 6.72 6.09 -9.53
N VAL A 158 7.00 5.47 -8.38
CA VAL A 158 8.31 5.60 -7.69
C VAL A 158 9.44 4.98 -8.50
N ARG A 159 9.20 3.82 -9.12
CA ARG A 159 10.19 3.15 -9.97
C ARG A 159 10.53 3.95 -11.22
N GLU A 160 9.55 4.66 -11.77
CA GLU A 160 9.70 5.54 -12.92
C GLU A 160 10.23 6.94 -12.54
N GLY A 161 10.40 7.21 -11.23
CA GLY A 161 10.93 8.47 -10.74
C GLY A 161 9.92 9.61 -10.67
N LEU A 162 8.63 9.35 -10.87
CA LEU A 162 7.53 10.33 -10.78
C LEU A 162 7.12 10.62 -9.33
N MET A 163 7.48 9.73 -8.41
CA MET A 163 7.32 9.91 -6.96
C MET A 163 8.65 9.61 -6.26
N LYS A 164 8.86 10.20 -5.08
CA LYS A 164 10.10 10.00 -4.32
C LYS A 164 10.15 8.60 -3.69
N ARG A 165 11.35 8.01 -3.67
CA ARG A 165 11.60 6.68 -3.09
C ARG A 165 11.87 6.74 -1.59
N ASP A 166 12.45 7.84 -1.15
CA ASP A 166 13.02 8.11 0.17
C ASP A 166 12.07 8.92 1.07
N SER A 167 10.77 8.90 0.77
CA SER A 167 9.74 9.53 1.60
C SER A 167 9.62 8.82 2.96
N PRO A 168 9.28 9.55 4.04
CA PRO A 168 9.00 8.94 5.34
C PRO A 168 7.90 7.87 5.25
N HIS A 169 7.96 6.87 6.13
CA HIS A 169 6.96 5.81 6.17
C HIS A 169 5.54 6.38 6.35
N GLY A 170 4.58 5.85 5.58
CA GLY A 170 3.20 6.34 5.57
C GLY A 170 2.98 7.69 4.86
N ILE A 171 4.03 8.28 4.27
CA ILE A 171 3.97 9.51 3.49
C ILE A 171 4.31 9.22 2.02
N TRP A 172 3.49 9.75 1.13
CA TRP A 172 3.76 9.77 -0.30
C TRP A 172 4.15 11.18 -0.73
N GLU A 173 5.18 11.28 -1.57
CA GLU A 173 5.67 12.55 -2.07
C GLU A 173 5.90 12.50 -3.58
N ILE A 174 5.46 13.56 -4.27
CA ILE A 174 5.67 13.71 -5.70
C ILE A 174 7.08 14.22 -6.00
N SER A 175 7.70 13.74 -7.07
CA SER A 175 8.97 14.28 -7.55
C SER A 175 8.76 15.44 -8.53
N ASP A 176 9.83 16.17 -8.84
CA ASP A 176 9.77 17.21 -9.87
C ASP A 176 9.44 16.62 -11.26
N LEU A 177 9.89 15.39 -11.53
CA LEU A 177 9.54 14.68 -12.76
C LEU A 177 8.04 14.36 -12.81
N GLY A 178 7.45 13.95 -11.69
CA GLY A 178 6.01 13.72 -11.57
C GLY A 178 5.19 14.98 -11.81
N ARG A 179 5.65 16.13 -11.30
CA ARG A 179 5.00 17.42 -11.55
C ARG A 179 5.06 17.83 -13.02
N LYS A 180 6.19 17.61 -13.69
CA LYS A 180 6.35 17.89 -15.13
C LYS A 180 5.47 16.97 -15.98
N ALA A 181 5.44 15.68 -15.67
CA ALA A 181 4.60 14.71 -16.39
C ALA A 181 3.10 15.11 -16.38
N LEU A 182 2.60 15.71 -15.28
CA LEU A 182 1.24 16.24 -15.22
C LEU A 182 1.00 17.47 -16.11
N GLN A 183 2.02 18.29 -16.34
CA GLN A 183 1.93 19.49 -17.19
C GLN A 183 2.01 19.12 -18.68
N ASP A 184 2.79 18.11 -19.03
CA ASP A 184 2.98 17.66 -20.41
C ASP A 184 1.79 16.83 -20.94
N GLU A 185 0.96 16.27 -20.05
CA GLU A 185 -0.26 15.51 -20.37
C GLU A 185 -1.56 16.35 -20.24
N GLY A 186 -1.45 17.67 -20.12
CA GLY A 186 -2.57 18.63 -20.05
C GLY A 186 -2.86 19.30 -21.38
#